data_AF-A0A0U4YAX4-F1
#
_entry.id   AF-A0A0U4YAX4-F1
#
_cell.length_a   1.000
_cell.length_b   1.000
_cell.length_c   1.000
_cell.angle_alpha   90.00
_cell.angle_beta   90.00
_cell.angle_gamma   90.00
#
_symmetry.space_group_name_H-M   'P 1'
#
loop_
_entity.id
_entity.type
_entity.pdbx_description
1 polymer ?
#
loop_
_entity_poly.entity_id
_entity_poly.type
_entity_poly.pdbx_seq_one_letter_code
_entity_poly.pdbx_strand_id
1 'polypeptide(L)'
;MKRPCKPGPVQPDLPALPNSKACKPVRTGKKTNRAKTATSQTAQQTDLFALPLPPLPRSHFMPEEIRLSVVPSPEKIQAGTDDGFLYTVVSQEDATHLMAHGLPLNRRTPLMLTERAGIPLWLAKITETEVYSAHSYPAVLRLKRSLVAQALEQDPDHTAEFAISCYLLSGN
;
A
#
# COMPACT_ATOMS: atom_id res chain seq x y z
N MET A 1 2.53 -41.58 -41.91
CA MET A 1 1.85 -40.57 -42.73
C MET A 1 1.75 -39.26 -41.94
N LYS A 2 2.21 -38.15 -42.56
CA LYS A 2 1.77 -36.74 -42.41
C LYS A 2 1.64 -36.12 -40.98
N ARG A 3 2.49 -35.13 -40.67
CA ARG A 3 2.17 -34.04 -39.72
C ARG A 3 1.14 -33.09 -40.36
N PRO A 4 0.27 -32.44 -39.57
CA PRO A 4 0.28 -30.97 -39.50
C PRO A 4 0.01 -30.45 -38.05
N CYS A 5 0.77 -29.47 -37.54
CA CYS A 5 0.57 -28.01 -37.58
C CYS A 5 -0.63 -27.47 -36.76
N LYS A 6 -0.30 -26.64 -35.74
CA LYS A 6 -1.12 -25.69 -34.93
C LYS A 6 -2.13 -24.87 -35.77
N PRO A 7 -3.28 -24.39 -35.23
CA PRO A 7 -3.37 -23.18 -34.35
C PRO A 7 -4.51 -23.29 -33.29
N GLY A 8 -4.78 -22.42 -32.32
CA GLY A 8 -4.41 -21.08 -31.88
C GLY A 8 -5.37 -20.71 -30.70
N PRO A 9 -5.10 -19.68 -29.89
CA PRO A 9 -5.94 -19.32 -28.73
C PRO A 9 -7.21 -18.56 -29.15
N VAL A 10 -8.33 -18.87 -28.51
CA VAL A 10 -9.61 -18.16 -28.70
C VAL A 10 -9.72 -17.07 -27.62
N GLN A 11 -9.60 -15.81 -28.03
CA GLN A 11 -9.99 -14.64 -27.24
C GLN A 11 -11.53 -14.46 -27.31
N PRO A 12 -12.18 -14.05 -26.22
CA PRO A 12 -13.52 -13.47 -26.29
C PRO A 12 -13.47 -11.94 -26.51
N ASP A 13 -14.09 -11.55 -27.63
CA ASP A 13 -15.06 -10.46 -27.81
C ASP A 13 -14.75 -9.05 -27.26
N LEU A 14 -14.31 -8.17 -28.17
CA LEU A 14 -14.53 -6.72 -28.08
C LEU A 14 -15.77 -6.35 -28.91
N PRO A 15 -16.76 -5.62 -28.36
CA PRO A 15 -17.77 -4.98 -29.19
C PRO A 15 -17.28 -3.67 -29.81
N ALA A 16 -17.52 -3.58 -31.12
CA ALA A 16 -17.20 -2.50 -32.02
C ALA A 16 -17.96 -1.20 -31.73
N LEU A 17 -17.31 -0.05 -31.98
CA LEU A 17 -17.98 1.24 -32.19
C LEU A 17 -17.97 1.60 -33.68
N PRO A 18 -19.11 2.00 -34.27
CA PRO A 18 -19.24 2.22 -35.71
C PRO A 18 -18.65 3.55 -36.18
N ASN A 19 -17.94 3.42 -37.30
CA ASN A 19 -17.38 4.47 -38.15
C ASN A 19 -18.52 5.24 -38.86
N SER A 20 -18.58 6.57 -38.72
CA SER A 20 -19.45 7.41 -39.55
C SER A 20 -18.63 8.35 -40.42
N LYS A 21 -18.93 8.28 -41.71
CA LYS A 21 -18.20 8.88 -42.82
C LYS A 21 -18.42 10.39 -42.92
N ALA A 22 -17.37 11.05 -43.41
CA ALA A 22 -17.35 12.14 -44.40
C ALA A 22 -18.33 13.31 -44.26
N CYS A 23 -17.77 14.53 -44.25
CA CYS A 23 -17.97 15.49 -45.33
C CYS A 23 -17.12 16.75 -45.09
N LYS A 24 -16.22 17.08 -46.02
CA LYS A 24 -15.59 18.40 -46.10
C LYS A 24 -16.55 19.35 -46.82
N PRO A 25 -16.75 20.58 -46.32
CA PRO A 25 -17.16 21.67 -47.18
C PRO A 25 -16.07 22.75 -47.28
N VAL A 26 -15.72 23.05 -48.53
CA VAL A 26 -15.02 24.26 -48.97
C VAL A 26 -15.83 25.49 -48.58
N ARG A 27 -15.19 26.52 -48.03
CA ARG A 27 -15.79 27.85 -47.85
C ARG A 27 -14.86 28.95 -48.36
N THR A 28 -15.18 29.45 -49.54
CA THR A 28 -14.84 30.78 -50.03
C THR A 28 -15.82 31.81 -49.46
N GLY A 29 -15.35 33.04 -49.20
CA GLY A 29 -16.22 34.22 -49.11
C GLY A 29 -16.01 35.15 -47.91
N LYS A 30 -15.78 36.43 -48.21
CA LYS A 30 -15.37 37.58 -47.38
C LYS A 30 -16.52 38.30 -46.64
N LYS A 31 -16.15 39.00 -45.54
CA LYS A 31 -16.71 40.27 -44.96
C LYS A 31 -18.11 40.17 -44.30
N THR A 32 -18.51 40.87 -43.22
CA THR A 32 -18.06 42.08 -42.50
C THR A 32 -18.74 42.16 -41.11
N ASN A 33 -18.12 42.91 -40.20
CA ASN A 33 -18.46 43.29 -38.81
C ASN A 33 -19.93 43.33 -38.35
N ARG A 34 -20.17 42.89 -37.10
CA ARG A 34 -20.96 43.64 -36.11
C ARG A 34 -20.61 43.20 -34.69
N ALA A 35 -20.15 44.16 -33.89
CA ALA A 35 -19.94 44.01 -32.46
C ALA A 35 -21.23 43.56 -31.76
N LYS A 36 -21.12 42.49 -30.97
CA LYS A 36 -21.96 42.24 -29.80
C LYS A 36 -21.01 41.97 -28.65
N THR A 37 -20.99 42.91 -27.72
CA THR A 37 -20.48 42.77 -26.36
C THR A 37 -21.15 41.54 -25.75
N ALA A 38 -20.47 40.40 -25.81
CA ALA A 38 -20.74 39.27 -24.95
C ALA A 38 -19.88 39.49 -23.71
N THR A 39 -20.52 39.85 -22.61
CA THR A 39 -19.95 39.83 -21.27
C THR A 39 -19.36 38.44 -21.08
N SER A 40 -18.05 38.34 -21.27
CA SER A 40 -17.32 37.10 -21.10
C SER A 40 -17.27 36.90 -19.59
N GLN A 41 -18.20 36.11 -19.06
CA GLN A 41 -17.99 35.46 -17.78
C GLN A 41 -16.76 34.57 -17.99
N THR A 42 -15.58 35.15 -17.74
CA THR A 42 -14.38 34.41 -17.46
C THR A 42 -14.66 33.63 -16.18
N ALA A 43 -15.30 32.47 -16.33
CA ALA A 43 -15.00 31.36 -15.44
C ALA A 43 -13.47 31.25 -15.51
N GLN A 44 -12.79 31.77 -14.49
CA GLN A 44 -11.34 31.71 -14.42
C GLN A 44 -11.00 30.23 -14.46
N GLN A 45 -10.59 29.76 -15.64
CA GLN A 45 -10.13 28.40 -15.83
C GLN A 45 -8.92 28.29 -14.91
N THR A 46 -9.13 27.70 -13.74
CA THR A 46 -8.06 27.43 -12.80
C THR A 46 -7.13 26.48 -13.51
N ASP A 47 -5.93 26.95 -13.84
CA ASP A 47 -4.93 26.11 -14.46
C ASP A 47 -4.54 25.03 -13.44
N LEU A 48 -5.05 23.81 -13.65
CA LEU A 48 -4.83 22.67 -12.76
C LEU A 48 -3.34 22.30 -12.68
N PHE A 49 -2.52 22.73 -13.65
CA PHE A 49 -1.08 22.51 -13.66
C PHE A 49 -0.29 23.64 -12.99
N ALA A 50 -0.94 24.78 -12.68
CA ALA A 50 -0.37 25.84 -11.86
C ALA A 50 -0.47 25.54 -10.35
N LEU A 51 -1.22 24.49 -9.97
CA LEU A 51 -1.28 24.03 -8.60
C LEU A 51 0.07 23.43 -8.19
N PRO A 52 0.58 23.75 -6.98
CA PRO A 52 1.80 23.13 -6.49
C PRO A 52 1.60 21.61 -6.42
N LEU A 53 2.66 20.87 -6.77
CA LEU A 53 2.64 19.41 -6.66
C LEU A 53 2.33 19.01 -5.21
N PRO A 54 1.48 17.98 -5.00
CA PRO A 54 1.26 17.47 -3.66
C PRO A 54 2.59 16.99 -3.08
N PRO A 55 2.77 17.11 -1.75
CA PRO A 55 3.97 16.62 -1.09
C PRO A 55 4.15 15.13 -1.38
N LEU A 56 5.41 14.70 -1.53
CA LEU A 56 5.72 13.30 -1.78
C LEU A 56 5.21 12.44 -0.61
N PRO A 57 4.60 11.27 -0.90
CA PRO A 57 4.21 10.32 0.12
C PRO A 57 5.41 9.91 0.97
N ARG A 58 5.16 9.79 2.27
CA ARG A 58 6.18 9.37 3.23
C ARG A 58 6.56 7.90 2.98
N SER A 59 7.85 7.61 2.82
CA SER A 59 8.33 6.26 2.49
C SER A 59 8.80 5.43 3.69
N HIS A 60 9.14 6.05 4.81
CA HIS A 60 9.57 5.35 6.02
C HIS A 60 9.39 6.20 7.28
N PHE A 61 9.30 5.52 8.43
CA PHE A 61 9.42 6.11 9.76
C PHE A 61 10.88 6.08 10.21
N MET A 62 11.41 7.21 10.67
CA MET A 62 12.78 7.26 11.21
C MET A 62 12.83 6.54 12.56
N PRO A 63 13.96 5.90 12.93
CA PRO A 63 14.16 5.28 14.24
C PRO A 63 13.78 6.20 15.41
N GLU A 64 14.09 7.49 15.31
CA GLU A 64 13.86 8.50 16.34
C GLU A 64 12.37 8.76 16.60
N GLU A 65 11.52 8.56 15.59
CA GLU A 65 10.08 8.85 15.67
C GLU A 65 9.28 7.71 16.31
N ILE A 66 9.59 6.47 15.96
CA ILE A 66 8.79 5.27 16.33
C ILE A 66 9.25 4.59 17.61
N ARG A 67 10.45 4.91 18.09
CA ARG A 67 11.06 4.36 19.31
C ARG A 67 10.92 2.83 19.38
N LEU A 68 11.40 2.15 18.34
CA LEU A 68 11.43 0.69 18.30
C LEU A 68 12.26 0.15 19.46
N SER A 69 11.77 -0.93 20.07
CA SER A 69 12.53 -1.65 21.08
C SER A 69 12.34 -3.16 20.93
N VAL A 70 13.40 -3.91 21.17
CA VAL A 70 13.35 -5.38 21.21
C VAL A 70 12.67 -5.81 22.51
N VAL A 71 11.79 -6.79 22.42
CA VAL A 71 11.18 -7.40 23.60
C VAL A 71 12.04 -8.57 24.07
N PRO A 72 12.67 -8.49 25.25
CA PRO A 72 13.41 -9.62 25.78
C PRO A 72 12.42 -10.73 26.20
N SER A 73 12.67 -11.95 25.74
CA SER A 73 11.85 -13.14 26.04
C SER A 73 10.38 -12.98 25.63
N PRO A 74 10.07 -13.03 24.32
CA PRO A 74 8.69 -12.90 23.83
C PRO A 74 7.74 -13.99 24.35
N GLU A 75 8.27 -15.16 24.71
CA GLU A 75 7.51 -16.27 25.30
C GLU A 75 6.92 -15.93 26.69
N LYS A 76 7.51 -14.97 27.40
CA LYS A 76 7.03 -14.55 28.74
C LYS A 76 5.96 -13.46 28.66
N ILE A 77 5.61 -13.02 27.46
CA ILE A 77 4.59 -11.99 27.25
C ILE A 77 3.23 -12.62 27.54
N GLN A 78 2.69 -12.35 28.73
CA GLN A 78 1.32 -12.78 29.05
C GLN A 78 0.30 -12.00 28.24
N ALA A 79 -0.77 -12.66 27.77
CA ALA A 79 -1.93 -11.95 27.23
C ALA A 79 -2.55 -11.12 28.36
N GLY A 80 -2.61 -9.81 28.17
CA GLY A 80 -3.09 -8.85 29.17
C GLY A 80 -3.96 -7.78 28.51
N THR A 81 -4.27 -6.73 29.26
CA THR A 81 -4.97 -5.55 28.74
C THR A 81 -4.19 -4.85 27.63
N ASP A 82 -4.89 -4.08 26.80
CA ASP A 82 -4.27 -3.20 25.80
C ASP A 82 -3.23 -2.28 26.47
N ASP A 83 -1.99 -2.38 26.02
CA ASP A 83 -0.86 -1.61 26.52
C ASP A 83 -0.54 -0.40 25.62
N GLY A 84 -1.30 -0.21 24.54
CA GLY A 84 -1.07 0.83 23.54
C GLY A 84 0.19 0.60 22.70
N PHE A 85 0.74 -0.61 22.73
CA PHE A 85 1.87 -1.04 21.91
C PHE A 85 1.41 -1.99 20.80
N LEU A 86 2.11 -1.92 19.69
CA LEU A 86 2.01 -2.87 18.61
C LEU A 86 3.32 -3.65 18.50
N TYR A 87 3.18 -4.90 18.13
CA TYR A 87 4.26 -5.86 18.08
C TYR A 87 4.40 -6.39 16.66
N THR A 88 5.65 -6.63 16.25
CA THR A 88 5.96 -7.31 15.01
C THR A 88 7.04 -8.34 15.27
N VAL A 89 7.01 -9.42 14.52
CA VAL A 89 7.99 -10.49 14.64
C VAL A 89 8.67 -10.63 13.30
N VAL A 90 9.99 -10.55 13.34
CA VAL A 90 10.88 -10.51 12.19
C VAL A 90 12.12 -11.34 12.48
N SER A 91 12.94 -11.60 11.47
CA SER A 91 14.25 -12.21 11.68
C SER A 91 15.17 -11.30 12.53
N GLN A 92 16.20 -11.87 13.16
CA GLN A 92 17.16 -11.08 13.94
C GLN A 92 17.93 -10.05 13.08
N GLU A 93 18.20 -10.38 11.82
CA GLU A 93 18.84 -9.47 10.86
C GLU A 93 17.92 -8.31 10.50
N ASP A 94 16.65 -8.59 10.20
CA ASP A 94 15.65 -7.57 9.90
C ASP A 94 15.38 -6.69 11.12
N ALA A 95 15.36 -7.27 12.33
CA ALA A 95 15.22 -6.50 13.55
C ALA A 95 16.32 -5.45 13.71
N THR A 96 17.57 -5.85 13.46
CA THR A 96 18.72 -4.95 13.53
C THR A 96 18.62 -3.87 12.45
N HIS A 97 18.22 -4.24 11.23
CA HIS A 97 18.01 -3.31 10.13
C HIS A 97 16.90 -2.30 10.42
N LEU A 98 15.74 -2.75 10.90
CA LEU A 98 14.60 -1.90 11.25
C LEU A 98 14.92 -0.96 12.42
N MET A 99 15.72 -1.39 13.38
CA MET A 99 16.16 -0.52 14.46
C MET A 99 17.15 0.56 13.99
N ALA A 100 18.00 0.24 13.00
CA ALA A 100 19.00 1.18 12.48
C ALA A 100 18.42 2.15 11.44
N HIS A 101 17.52 1.69 10.58
CA HIS A 101 16.99 2.43 9.43
C HIS A 101 15.54 2.87 9.59
N GLY A 102 14.83 2.32 10.58
CA GLY A 102 13.43 2.60 10.85
C GLY A 102 12.47 1.67 10.13
N LEU A 103 11.17 2.01 10.13
CA LEU A 103 10.13 1.16 9.53
C LEU A 103 9.82 1.62 8.10
N PRO A 104 10.01 0.77 7.08
CA PRO A 104 9.60 1.09 5.73
C PRO A 104 8.07 1.11 5.63
N LEU A 105 7.55 2.07 4.87
CA LEU A 105 6.16 2.17 4.50
C LEU A 105 6.01 1.70 3.07
N ASN A 106 5.59 0.45 2.89
CA ASN A 106 5.47 -0.15 1.57
C ASN A 106 4.13 -0.88 1.43
N ARG A 107 3.29 -0.39 0.51
CA ARG A 107 1.98 -1.01 0.22
C ARG A 107 2.08 -2.38 -0.45
N ARG A 108 3.21 -2.69 -1.10
CA ARG A 108 3.42 -4.00 -1.75
C ARG A 108 3.86 -5.08 -0.77
N THR A 109 4.57 -4.69 0.27
CA THR A 109 5.09 -5.57 1.32
C THR A 109 4.85 -4.90 2.67
N PRO A 110 3.58 -4.73 3.08
CA PRO A 110 3.26 -4.03 4.30
C PRO A 110 3.78 -4.84 5.50
N LEU A 111 4.34 -4.14 6.47
CA LEU A 111 4.78 -4.80 7.69
C LEU A 111 3.55 -5.12 8.54
N MET A 112 3.39 -6.39 8.92
CA MET A 112 2.29 -6.79 9.78
C MET A 112 2.62 -6.47 11.24
N LEU A 113 1.66 -5.85 11.92
CA LEU A 113 1.68 -5.50 13.33
C LEU A 113 0.49 -6.18 14.03
N THR A 114 0.71 -6.68 15.23
CA THR A 114 -0.32 -7.33 16.04
C THR A 114 -0.33 -6.77 17.46
N GLU A 115 -1.47 -6.91 18.13
CA GLU A 115 -1.54 -6.68 19.57
C GLU A 115 -0.77 -7.76 20.34
N ARG A 116 -0.52 -7.47 21.62
CA ARG A 116 0.24 -8.34 22.51
C ARG A 116 -0.23 -9.80 22.52
N ALA A 117 -1.54 -10.01 22.45
CA ALA A 117 -2.14 -11.34 22.46
C ALA A 117 -1.80 -12.16 21.19
N GLY A 118 -1.49 -11.51 20.07
CA GLY A 118 -1.26 -12.18 18.78
C GLY A 118 0.18 -12.66 18.58
N ILE A 119 1.12 -12.21 19.42
CA ILE A 119 2.53 -12.62 19.37
C ILE A 119 2.70 -14.16 19.41
N PRO A 120 2.12 -14.92 20.35
CA PRO A 120 2.29 -16.38 20.39
C PRO A 120 1.74 -17.07 19.13
N LEU A 121 0.61 -16.61 18.60
CA LEU A 121 0.03 -17.17 17.38
C LEU A 121 0.90 -16.87 16.15
N TRP A 122 1.44 -15.66 16.09
CA TRP A 122 2.33 -15.26 15.01
C TRP A 122 3.69 -15.97 15.06
N LEU A 123 4.25 -16.17 16.27
CA LEU A 123 5.43 -17.00 16.47
C LEU A 123 5.19 -18.43 16.00
N ALA A 124 4.03 -19.03 16.35
CA ALA A 124 3.66 -20.36 15.89
C ALA A 124 3.58 -20.42 14.35
N LYS A 125 2.91 -19.45 13.71
CA LYS A 125 2.82 -19.36 12.24
C LYS A 125 4.18 -19.27 11.56
N ILE A 126 5.10 -18.47 12.12
CA ILE A 126 6.47 -18.35 11.63
C ILE A 126 7.21 -19.69 11.74
N THR A 127 7.10 -20.38 12.88
CA THR A 127 7.73 -21.69 13.06
C THR A 127 7.16 -22.80 12.17
N GLU A 128 5.90 -22.68 11.74
CA GLU A 128 5.26 -23.61 10.81
C GLU A 128 5.63 -23.35 9.34
N THR A 129 5.76 -22.07 8.97
CA THR A 129 5.96 -21.64 7.58
C THR A 129 7.43 -21.72 7.16
N GLU A 130 8.32 -21.29 8.05
CA GLU A 130 9.75 -21.41 7.81
C GLU A 130 10.22 -22.77 8.31
N VAL A 131 10.72 -23.59 7.38
CA VAL A 131 11.62 -24.70 7.72
C VAL A 131 12.91 -24.07 8.25
N TYR A 132 12.85 -23.50 9.45
CA TYR A 132 13.95 -22.75 10.03
C TYR A 132 15.20 -23.62 10.02
N SER A 133 16.26 -23.12 9.37
CA SER A 133 17.60 -23.52 9.77
C SER A 133 17.69 -23.27 11.27
N ALA A 134 18.10 -24.28 12.04
CA ALA A 134 18.05 -24.36 13.51
C ALA A 134 18.82 -23.25 14.28
N HIS A 135 19.19 -22.15 13.62
CA HIS A 135 20.09 -21.10 14.08
C HIS A 135 19.51 -19.68 13.98
N SER A 136 18.34 -19.46 13.36
CA SER A 136 17.70 -18.15 13.35
C SER A 136 16.49 -18.16 14.28
N TYR A 137 16.60 -17.47 15.41
CA TYR A 137 15.47 -17.26 16.32
C TYR A 137 14.73 -15.98 15.91
N PRO A 138 13.39 -15.98 15.87
CA PRO A 138 12.62 -14.78 15.56
C PRO A 138 12.78 -13.73 16.66
N ALA A 139 12.94 -12.48 16.25
CA ALA A 139 13.01 -11.32 17.11
C ALA A 139 11.65 -10.62 17.15
N VAL A 140 11.23 -10.20 18.35
CA VAL A 140 10.00 -9.43 18.53
C VAL A 140 10.34 -7.97 18.81
N LEU A 141 9.85 -7.10 17.95
CA LEU A 141 9.94 -5.65 18.12
C LEU A 141 8.61 -5.11 18.63
N ARG A 142 8.67 -4.11 19.50
CA ARG A 142 7.52 -3.33 19.94
C ARG A 142 7.68 -1.86 19.58
N LEU A 143 6.56 -1.22 19.27
CA LEU A 143 6.46 0.22 19.05
C LEU A 143 5.13 0.77 19.59
N LYS A 144 5.05 2.08 19.80
CA LYS A 144 3.84 2.70 20.32
C LYS A 144 2.82 2.94 19.22
N ARG A 145 1.58 2.47 19.41
CA ARG A 145 0.49 2.58 18.44
C ARG A 145 0.23 4.03 17.98
N SER A 146 0.28 4.98 18.92
CA SER A 146 0.01 6.39 18.63
C SER A 146 1.00 7.03 17.65
N LEU A 147 2.20 6.48 17.50
CA LEU A 147 3.26 7.04 16.64
C LEU A 147 3.06 6.65 15.16
N VAL A 148 2.42 5.51 14.92
CA VAL A 148 2.20 4.97 13.58
C VAL A 148 0.73 5.03 13.14
N ALA A 149 -0.17 5.49 14.01
CA ALA A 149 -1.63 5.44 13.81
C ALA A 149 -2.10 5.97 12.44
N GLN A 150 -1.46 7.03 11.92
CA GLN A 150 -1.81 7.63 10.63
C GLN A 150 -1.48 6.77 9.40
N ALA A 151 -0.62 5.76 9.58
CA ALA A 151 -0.16 4.85 8.53
C ALA A 151 -0.57 3.40 8.80
N LEU A 152 -1.40 3.16 9.83
CA LEU A 152 -1.98 1.86 10.13
C LEU A 152 -3.24 1.64 9.32
N GLU A 153 -3.31 0.46 8.73
CA GLU A 153 -4.49 -0.08 8.07
C GLU A 153 -4.92 -1.34 8.82
N GLN A 154 -6.23 -1.60 8.94
CA GLN A 154 -6.69 -2.82 9.60
C GLN A 154 -6.58 -4.01 8.64
N ASP A 155 -6.06 -5.12 9.14
CA ASP A 155 -5.93 -6.36 8.37
C ASP A 155 -7.07 -7.33 8.68
N PRO A 156 -8.11 -7.45 7.83
CA PRO A 156 -9.23 -8.34 8.10
C PRO A 156 -8.85 -9.82 8.05
N ASP A 157 -7.88 -10.20 7.22
CA ASP A 157 -7.53 -11.61 6.99
C ASP A 157 -6.82 -12.19 8.21
N HIS A 158 -5.76 -11.51 8.66
CA HIS A 158 -5.04 -11.93 9.86
C HIS A 158 -5.84 -11.69 11.15
N THR A 159 -6.71 -10.68 11.17
CA THR A 159 -7.61 -10.47 12.32
C THR A 159 -8.57 -11.65 12.49
N ALA A 160 -9.09 -12.20 11.39
CA ALA A 160 -9.93 -13.39 11.42
C ALA A 160 -9.13 -14.65 11.78
N GLU A 161 -7.92 -14.80 11.25
CA GLU A 161 -7.03 -15.96 11.49
C GLU A 161 -6.64 -16.08 12.97
N PHE A 162 -6.23 -14.97 13.59
CA PHE A 162 -5.77 -14.95 14.98
C PHE A 162 -6.85 -14.63 16.00
N ALA A 163 -8.05 -14.24 15.54
CA ALA A 163 -9.12 -13.68 16.37
C ALA A 163 -8.66 -12.47 17.23
N ILE A 164 -7.70 -11.70 16.73
CA ILE A 164 -7.02 -10.59 17.42
C ILE A 164 -6.82 -9.45 16.43
N SER A 165 -6.92 -8.20 16.89
CA SER A 165 -6.71 -7.04 16.02
C SER A 165 -5.30 -7.04 15.41
N CYS A 166 -5.24 -7.19 14.09
CA CYS A 166 -4.01 -7.09 13.30
C CYS A 166 -4.07 -5.88 12.38
N TYR A 167 -2.89 -5.31 12.12
CA TYR A 167 -2.74 -4.09 11.35
C TYR A 167 -1.61 -4.23 10.33
N LEU A 168 -1.76 -3.57 9.20
CA LEU A 168 -0.75 -3.43 8.17
C LEU A 168 -0.16 -2.03 8.22
N LEU A 169 1.16 -1.96 8.18
CA LEU A 169 1.91 -0.72 8.07
C LEU A 169 2.22 -0.46 6.59
N SER A 170 1.26 0.10 5.87
CA SER A 170 1.32 0.26 4.41
C SER A 170 1.79 1.66 3.96
N GLY A 171 1.56 2.69 4.79
CA GLY A 171 1.79 4.09 4.39
C GLY A 171 0.74 4.58 3.41
N ASN A 172 0.22 5.79 3.65
CA ASN A 172 -0.87 6.36 2.86
C ASN A 172 -0.38 7.09 1.60
#